data_AF-A0A0K1PRC3-F1
#
_entry.id   AF-A0A0K1PRC3-F1
#
_cell.length_a   1.000
_cell.length_b   1.000
_cell.length_c   1.000
_cell.angle_alpha   90.00
_cell.angle_beta   90.00
_cell.angle_gamma   90.00
#
_symmetry.space_group_name_H-M   'P 1'
#
loop_
_entity.id
_entity.type
_entity.pdbx_description
1 polymer ?
#
loop_
_entity_poly.entity_id
_entity_poly.type
_entity_poly.pdbx_seq_one_letter_code
_entity_poly.pdbx_strand_id
1 'polypeptide(L)'
;MSDRQDEAKSSGPIESRTWPKELTAHAVDDGSARRLHGYDVEQDLARFYRFSDVLYLSLAGDLPDDVQSRAFEVALTFASVMSVGSAPVHASVLARLCGCRTGGVVAVGALTMGEHVDALVHGIGEILEGTGPLPEELRAKTNEERASVARLAAATAGLPIPALGWDPSLDVALVAVLRAAGLTSVFQVVSALTLGKMPSALAEAQTTKPADFLSYPMDTPHFEYVPPGK
;
A
#
# COMPACT_ATOMS: atom_id res chain seq x y z
N MET A 1 60.94 3.10 -13.54
CA MET A 1 60.36 1.80 -13.20
C MET A 1 59.83 1.93 -11.78
N SER A 2 58.52 2.19 -11.66
CA SER A 2 57.86 2.47 -10.38
C SER A 2 57.20 1.20 -9.90
N ASP A 3 57.61 0.70 -8.74
CA ASP A 3 56.93 -0.36 -7.99
C ASP A 3 55.50 0.09 -7.68
N ARG A 4 54.52 -0.48 -8.38
CA ARG A 4 53.14 -0.50 -7.90
C ARG A 4 53.09 -1.60 -6.84
N GLN A 5 53.05 -1.19 -5.58
CA GLN A 5 52.65 -2.07 -4.49
C GLN A 5 51.22 -2.54 -4.76
N ASP A 6 51.05 -3.85 -4.91
CA ASP A 6 49.75 -4.50 -4.92
C ASP A 6 49.10 -4.27 -3.56
N GLU A 7 48.22 -3.27 -3.48
CA GLU A 7 47.32 -3.08 -2.35
C GLU A 7 46.53 -4.38 -2.17
N ALA A 8 46.82 -5.08 -1.06
CA ALA A 8 46.06 -6.24 -0.64
C ALA A 8 44.60 -5.81 -0.54
N LYS A 9 43.77 -6.23 -1.51
CA LYS A 9 42.32 -6.01 -1.50
C LYS A 9 41.78 -6.55 -0.19
N SER A 10 41.52 -5.65 0.78
CA SER A 10 40.83 -6.02 1.99
C SER A 10 39.45 -6.55 1.60
N SER A 11 39.17 -7.82 1.88
CA SER A 11 37.84 -8.39 1.64
C SER A 11 36.83 -7.57 2.43
N GLY A 12 35.85 -6.98 1.75
CA GLY A 12 34.77 -6.28 2.40
C GLY A 12 33.83 -7.23 3.14
N PRO A 13 32.86 -6.69 3.89
CA PRO A 13 31.90 -7.48 4.67
C PRO A 13 31.00 -8.37 3.81
N ILE A 14 30.92 -8.13 2.50
CA ILE A 14 30.19 -8.97 1.56
C ILE A 14 31.04 -10.17 1.14
N GLU A 15 32.30 -9.93 0.82
CA GLU A 15 33.25 -10.93 0.34
C GLU A 15 33.70 -11.88 1.45
N SER A 16 33.58 -11.48 2.72
CA SER A 16 34.00 -12.27 3.87
C SER A 16 32.97 -13.32 4.35
N ARG A 17 31.78 -13.38 3.75
CA ARG A 17 30.68 -14.25 4.20
C ARG A 17 30.39 -15.36 3.18
N THR A 18 30.01 -16.54 3.68
CA THR A 18 29.42 -17.59 2.85
C THR A 18 27.92 -17.31 2.69
N TRP A 19 27.50 -17.08 1.45
CA TRP A 19 26.09 -16.82 1.13
C TRP A 19 25.38 -18.11 0.73
N PRO A 20 24.09 -18.27 1.08
CA PRO A 20 23.26 -19.34 0.52
C PRO A 20 23.30 -19.32 -1.00
N LYS A 21 23.36 -20.50 -1.62
CA LYS A 21 23.39 -20.64 -3.09
C LYS A 21 22.00 -20.83 -3.70
N GLU A 22 20.99 -21.00 -2.86
CA GLU A 22 19.61 -21.33 -3.24
C GLU A 22 18.65 -20.33 -2.59
N LEU A 23 17.61 -19.96 -3.33
CA LEU A 23 16.50 -19.17 -2.81
C LEU A 23 15.47 -20.14 -2.23
N THR A 24 15.19 -20.04 -0.93
CA THR A 24 14.14 -20.82 -0.29
C THR A 24 12.84 -20.03 -0.30
N ALA A 25 11.83 -20.53 -1.00
CA ALA A 25 10.49 -19.98 -0.92
C ALA A 25 9.78 -20.50 0.34
N HIS A 26 9.16 -19.60 1.10
CA HIS A 26 8.45 -19.94 2.34
C HIS A 26 6.93 -19.92 2.20
N ALA A 27 6.42 -19.07 1.30
CA ALA A 27 4.99 -18.86 1.11
C ALA A 27 4.48 -19.41 -0.23
N VAL A 28 5.34 -19.52 -1.24
CA VAL A 28 4.96 -19.94 -2.59
C VAL A 28 5.69 -21.21 -2.96
N ASP A 29 4.97 -22.20 -3.47
CA ASP A 29 5.52 -23.39 -4.12
C ASP A 29 5.20 -23.28 -5.61
N ASP A 30 6.22 -23.26 -6.46
CA ASP A 30 6.11 -23.15 -7.91
C ASP A 30 6.18 -24.51 -8.64
N GLY A 31 6.06 -25.61 -7.90
CA GLY A 31 5.99 -26.96 -8.43
C GLY A 31 4.79 -27.23 -9.35
N SER A 32 4.59 -28.49 -9.72
CA SER A 32 3.55 -28.91 -10.68
C SER A 32 2.12 -28.60 -10.20
N ALA A 33 1.91 -28.50 -8.89
CA ALA A 33 0.70 -27.96 -8.28
C ALA A 33 1.10 -26.71 -7.49
N ARG A 34 0.95 -25.53 -8.11
CA ARG A 34 1.36 -24.26 -7.50
C ARG A 34 0.60 -24.02 -6.21
N ARG A 35 1.31 -23.64 -5.15
CA ARG A 35 0.69 -23.36 -3.84
C ARG A 35 1.04 -21.99 -3.31
N LEU A 36 0.10 -21.43 -2.55
CA LEU A 36 0.30 -20.23 -1.75
C LEU A 36 -0.09 -20.56 -0.31
N HIS A 37 0.84 -20.43 0.64
CA HIS A 37 0.67 -20.82 2.04
C HIS A 37 0.10 -22.24 2.20
N GLY A 38 0.49 -23.15 1.30
CA GLY A 38 0.03 -24.55 1.29
C GLY A 38 -1.27 -24.81 0.52
N TYR A 39 -2.03 -23.77 0.14
CA TYR A 39 -3.27 -23.90 -0.64
C TYR A 39 -2.99 -24.04 -2.13
N ASP A 40 -3.69 -24.97 -2.79
CA ASP A 40 -3.58 -25.19 -4.24
C ASP A 40 -4.21 -24.02 -5.01
N VAL A 41 -3.43 -23.33 -5.83
CA VAL A 41 -3.91 -22.11 -6.50
C VAL A 41 -5.01 -22.42 -7.53
N GLU A 42 -4.90 -23.53 -8.27
CA GLU A 42 -5.76 -23.81 -9.42
C GLU A 42 -7.00 -24.65 -9.06
N GLN A 43 -6.83 -25.62 -8.16
CA GLN A 43 -7.89 -26.55 -7.75
C GLN A 43 -8.67 -26.06 -6.53
N ASP A 44 -8.09 -25.17 -5.72
CA ASP A 44 -8.71 -24.66 -4.49
C ASP A 44 -8.99 -23.15 -4.59
N LEU A 45 -7.95 -22.31 -4.56
CA LEU A 45 -8.09 -20.84 -4.48
C LEU A 45 -8.92 -20.26 -5.62
N ALA A 46 -8.60 -20.60 -6.87
CA ALA A 46 -9.30 -20.07 -8.05
C ALA A 46 -10.77 -20.52 -8.17
N ARG A 47 -11.18 -21.58 -7.45
CA ARG A 47 -12.53 -22.15 -7.55
C ARG A 47 -13.45 -21.71 -6.42
N PHE A 48 -12.92 -21.60 -5.22
CA PHE A 48 -13.74 -21.45 -4.01
C PHE A 48 -13.60 -20.08 -3.34
N TYR A 49 -12.61 -19.28 -3.73
CA TYR A 49 -12.29 -18.02 -3.06
C TYR A 49 -12.31 -16.82 -4.00
N ARG A 50 -12.51 -15.64 -3.42
CA ARG A 50 -12.43 -14.37 -4.17
C ARG A 50 -10.97 -13.97 -4.31
N PHE A 51 -10.69 -13.13 -5.30
CA PHE A 51 -9.35 -12.58 -5.45
C PHE A 51 -8.90 -11.79 -4.20
N SER A 52 -9.81 -11.10 -3.51
CA SER A 52 -9.52 -10.42 -2.24
C SER A 52 -9.07 -11.39 -1.14
N ASP A 53 -9.61 -12.61 -1.10
CA ASP A 53 -9.24 -13.62 -0.09
C ASP A 53 -7.84 -14.17 -0.38
N VAL A 54 -7.47 -14.30 -1.65
CA VAL A 54 -6.10 -14.67 -2.07
C VAL A 54 -5.10 -13.56 -1.72
N LEU A 55 -5.48 -12.29 -1.89
CA LEU A 55 -4.67 -11.16 -1.43
C LEU A 55 -4.52 -11.17 0.10
N TYR A 56 -5.61 -11.42 0.83
CA TYR A 56 -5.57 -11.55 2.29
C TYR A 56 -4.64 -12.68 2.71
N LEU A 57 -4.79 -13.87 2.12
CA LEU A 57 -3.93 -15.04 2.36
C LEU A 57 -2.45 -14.71 2.14
N SER A 58 -2.12 -13.96 1.08
CA SER A 58 -0.75 -13.54 0.77
C SER A 58 -0.13 -12.64 1.85
N LEU A 59 -0.95 -11.93 2.61
CA LEU A 59 -0.53 -10.97 3.63
C LEU A 59 -0.57 -11.59 5.04
N ALA A 60 -1.65 -12.30 5.36
CA ALA A 60 -1.92 -12.86 6.67
C ALA A 60 -1.33 -14.25 6.89
N GLY A 61 -1.12 -15.01 5.81
CA GLY A 61 -0.66 -16.40 5.85
C GLY A 61 -1.76 -17.44 6.02
N ASP A 62 -2.99 -17.00 6.35
CA ASP A 62 -4.19 -17.84 6.49
C ASP A 62 -5.38 -17.19 5.75
N LEU A 63 -6.38 -18.00 5.39
CA LEU A 63 -7.60 -17.51 4.76
C LEU A 63 -8.51 -16.77 5.78
N PRO A 64 -9.21 -15.70 5.35
CA PRO A 64 -10.15 -15.00 6.21
C PRO A 64 -11.44 -15.81 6.39
N ASP A 65 -12.15 -15.60 7.50
CA ASP A 65 -13.56 -15.98 7.61
C ASP A 65 -14.47 -15.07 6.76
N ASP A 66 -15.78 -15.38 6.69
CA ASP A 66 -16.73 -14.61 5.87
C ASP A 66 -16.81 -13.12 6.26
N VAL A 67 -16.68 -12.82 7.56
CA VAL A 67 -16.79 -11.46 8.09
C VAL A 67 -15.51 -10.68 7.78
N GLN A 68 -14.35 -11.28 8.00
CA GLN A 68 -13.04 -10.74 7.67
C GLN A 68 -12.89 -10.52 6.16
N SER A 69 -13.28 -11.51 5.35
CA SER A 69 -13.29 -11.45 3.89
C SER A 69 -14.07 -10.23 3.41
N ARG A 70 -15.29 -10.07 3.93
CA ARG A 70 -16.14 -8.93 3.57
C ARG A 70 -15.54 -7.59 4.00
N ALA A 71 -15.04 -7.50 5.23
CA ALA A 71 -14.46 -6.26 5.74
C ALA A 71 -13.21 -5.86 4.95
N PHE A 72 -12.36 -6.82 4.61
CA PHE A 72 -11.17 -6.61 3.80
C PHE A 72 -11.51 -6.13 2.38
N GLU A 73 -12.43 -6.82 1.69
CA GLU A 73 -12.92 -6.44 0.36
C GLU A 73 -13.50 -5.02 0.34
N VAL A 74 -14.33 -4.67 1.34
CA VAL A 74 -14.91 -3.33 1.48
C VAL A 74 -13.83 -2.29 1.71
N ALA A 75 -12.85 -2.55 2.59
CA ALA A 75 -11.75 -1.62 2.83
C ALA A 75 -10.94 -1.34 1.56
N LEU A 76 -10.56 -2.38 0.81
CA LEU A 76 -9.85 -2.20 -0.47
C LEU A 76 -10.69 -1.41 -1.48
N THR A 77 -12.00 -1.65 -1.53
CA THR A 77 -12.90 -0.93 -2.44
C THR A 77 -12.98 0.56 -2.09
N PHE A 78 -13.14 0.90 -0.81
CA PHE A 78 -13.15 2.30 -0.37
C PHE A 78 -11.79 2.98 -0.57
N ALA A 79 -10.69 2.25 -0.39
CA ALA A 79 -9.33 2.74 -0.62
C ALA A 79 -9.04 3.00 -2.12
N SER A 80 -9.79 2.38 -3.03
CA SER A 80 -9.52 2.42 -4.47
C SER A 80 -9.70 3.77 -5.14
N VAL A 81 -10.34 4.73 -4.48
CA VAL A 81 -10.61 6.07 -5.02
C VAL A 81 -9.66 7.08 -4.40
N MET A 82 -8.79 7.65 -5.23
CA MET A 82 -7.89 8.74 -4.87
C MET A 82 -7.91 9.83 -5.93
N SER A 83 -7.79 11.08 -5.49
CA SER A 83 -7.67 12.22 -6.40
C SER A 83 -6.34 12.18 -7.16
N VAL A 84 -6.34 12.59 -8.43
CA VAL A 84 -5.12 12.91 -9.19
C VAL A 84 -4.27 14.00 -8.53
N GLY A 85 -4.87 14.83 -7.67
CA GLY A 85 -4.15 15.80 -6.85
C GLY A 85 -3.34 15.18 -5.71
N SER A 86 -3.52 13.89 -5.41
CA SER A 86 -2.66 13.19 -4.45
C SER A 86 -1.29 12.91 -5.05
N ALA A 87 -0.23 13.12 -4.27
CA ALA A 87 1.14 12.93 -4.70
C ALA A 87 1.43 11.58 -5.41
N PRO A 88 0.99 10.41 -4.91
CA PRO A 88 1.30 9.14 -5.58
C PRO A 88 0.58 8.96 -6.93
N VAL A 89 -0.68 9.37 -7.03
CA VAL A 89 -1.42 9.32 -8.31
C VAL A 89 -0.79 10.29 -9.31
N HIS A 90 -0.47 11.52 -8.86
CA HIS A 90 0.22 12.52 -9.66
C HIS A 90 1.56 12.00 -10.20
N ALA A 91 2.35 11.30 -9.36
CA ALA A 91 3.62 10.73 -9.77
C ALA A 91 3.48 9.66 -10.87
N SER A 92 2.45 8.80 -10.81
CA SER A 92 2.15 7.85 -11.88
C SER A 92 1.79 8.55 -13.19
N VAL A 93 0.99 9.61 -13.13
CA VAL A 93 0.61 10.40 -14.29
C VAL A 93 1.83 11.11 -14.90
N LEU A 94 2.69 11.72 -14.08
CA LEU A 94 3.94 12.31 -14.54
C LEU A 94 4.87 11.29 -15.18
N ALA A 95 5.01 10.09 -14.60
CA ALA A 95 5.79 9.02 -15.21
C ALA A 95 5.27 8.68 -16.61
N ARG A 96 3.94 8.64 -16.79
CA ARG A 96 3.32 8.44 -18.09
C ARG A 96 3.63 9.57 -19.06
N LEU A 97 3.48 10.83 -18.64
CA LEU A 97 3.79 12.02 -19.45
C LEU A 97 5.24 12.04 -19.92
N CYS A 98 6.16 11.65 -19.04
CA CYS A 98 7.59 11.51 -19.34
C CYS A 98 7.92 10.34 -20.29
N GLY A 99 6.92 9.62 -20.80
CA GLY A 99 7.12 8.55 -21.78
C GLY A 99 7.56 7.23 -21.17
N CYS A 100 7.41 7.02 -19.86
CA CYS A 100 7.68 5.72 -19.27
C CYS A 100 6.79 4.64 -19.90
N ARG A 101 7.38 3.46 -20.10
CA ARG A 101 6.63 2.25 -20.44
C ARG A 101 5.72 1.86 -19.28
N THR A 102 4.67 1.08 -19.54
CA THR A 102 3.67 0.65 -18.54
C THR A 102 4.29 0.12 -17.25
N GLY A 103 5.30 -0.75 -17.34
CA GLY A 103 5.99 -1.27 -16.14
C GLY A 103 6.65 -0.17 -15.29
N GLY A 104 7.20 0.88 -15.91
CA GLY A 104 7.77 2.02 -15.19
C GLY A 104 6.70 2.87 -14.50
N VAL A 105 5.55 3.08 -15.15
CA VAL A 105 4.40 3.79 -14.56
C VAL A 105 3.87 3.04 -13.34
N VAL A 106 3.68 1.72 -13.46
CA VAL A 106 3.25 0.86 -12.34
C VAL A 106 4.26 0.91 -11.20
N ALA A 107 5.56 0.84 -11.49
CA ALA A 107 6.60 0.88 -10.47
C ALA A 107 6.64 2.22 -9.71
N VAL A 108 6.53 3.36 -10.41
CA VAL A 108 6.46 4.69 -9.77
C VAL A 108 5.22 4.80 -8.90
N GLY A 109 4.07 4.33 -9.38
CA GLY A 109 2.83 4.32 -8.59
C GLY A 109 2.98 3.48 -7.33
N ALA A 110 3.45 2.24 -7.45
CA ALA A 110 3.62 1.34 -6.31
C ALA A 110 4.59 1.90 -5.27
N LEU A 111 5.73 2.44 -5.70
CA LEU A 111 6.73 3.03 -4.80
C LEU A 111 6.15 4.24 -4.05
N THR A 112 5.62 5.22 -4.78
CA THR A 112 5.11 6.46 -4.16
C THR A 112 3.87 6.21 -3.31
N MET A 113 3.02 5.26 -3.69
CA MET A 113 1.88 4.85 -2.89
C MET A 113 2.30 4.15 -1.61
N GLY A 114 3.30 3.26 -1.69
CA GLY A 114 3.88 2.58 -0.53
C GLY A 114 4.39 3.58 0.50
N GLU A 115 5.23 4.54 0.08
CA GLU A 115 5.74 5.59 0.97
C GLU A 115 4.62 6.46 1.57
N HIS A 116 3.62 6.83 0.77
CA HIS A 116 2.49 7.63 1.24
C HIS A 116 1.67 6.89 2.31
N VAL A 117 1.37 5.61 2.07
CA VAL A 117 0.62 4.77 2.99
C VAL A 117 1.45 4.44 4.23
N ASP A 118 2.75 4.20 4.09
CA ASP A 118 3.65 3.95 5.20
C ASP A 118 3.71 5.14 6.16
N ALA A 119 3.89 6.35 5.63
CA ALA A 119 3.86 7.58 6.44
C ALA A 119 2.52 7.77 7.18
N LEU A 120 1.40 7.48 6.51
CA LEU A 120 0.07 7.50 7.11
C LEU A 120 -0.04 6.49 8.27
N VAL A 121 0.32 5.22 8.04
CA VAL A 121 0.19 4.15 9.05
C VAL A 121 1.11 4.42 10.24
N HIS A 122 2.34 4.89 10.01
CA HIS A 122 3.25 5.30 11.08
C HIS A 122 2.73 6.53 11.85
N GLY A 123 2.12 7.50 11.16
CA GLY A 123 1.50 8.67 11.81
C GLY A 123 0.31 8.30 12.71
N ILE A 124 -0.41 7.23 12.39
CA ILE A 124 -1.47 6.67 13.24
C ILE A 124 -0.86 5.92 14.44
N GLY A 125 0.23 5.18 14.23
CA GLY A 125 0.96 4.46 15.28
C GLY A 125 0.08 3.44 16.01
N GLU A 126 0.15 3.46 17.35
CA GLU A 126 -0.60 2.58 18.25
C GLU A 126 -1.92 3.21 18.74
N ILE A 127 -2.29 4.41 18.26
CA ILE A 127 -3.45 5.17 18.75
C ILE A 127 -4.75 4.36 18.62
N LEU A 128 -4.86 3.51 17.60
CA LEU A 128 -6.02 2.65 17.36
C LEU A 128 -6.17 1.49 18.36
N GLU A 129 -5.15 1.20 19.17
CA GLU A 129 -5.20 0.18 20.23
C GLU A 129 -5.69 0.76 21.56
N GLY A 130 -5.71 2.09 21.67
CA GLY A 130 -6.23 2.80 22.83
C GLY A 130 -7.75 2.74 22.94
N THR A 131 -8.28 3.05 24.13
CA THR A 131 -9.72 3.21 24.38
C THR A 131 -10.18 4.67 24.34
N GLY A 132 -9.25 5.58 24.06
CA GLY A 132 -9.46 7.02 24.08
C GLY A 132 -9.90 7.61 22.74
N PRO A 133 -10.36 8.86 22.74
CA PRO A 133 -10.72 9.54 21.51
C PRO A 133 -9.49 9.82 20.65
N LEU A 134 -9.68 9.85 19.32
CA LEU A 134 -8.60 10.15 18.38
C LEU A 134 -8.09 11.59 18.55
N PRO A 135 -6.80 11.86 18.32
CA PRO A 135 -6.28 13.22 18.15
C PRO A 135 -7.02 13.97 17.04
N GLU A 136 -7.08 15.30 17.13
CA GLU A 136 -7.87 16.11 16.21
C GLU A 136 -7.43 15.92 14.76
N GLU A 137 -6.12 15.82 14.50
CA GLU A 137 -5.49 15.58 13.21
C GLU A 137 -5.91 14.26 12.55
N LEU A 138 -6.32 13.26 13.33
CA LEU A 138 -6.77 11.95 12.84
C LEU A 138 -8.30 11.86 12.69
N ARG A 139 -9.04 12.93 13.01
CA ARG A 139 -10.50 12.99 12.88
C ARG A 139 -10.94 13.52 11.53
N ALA A 140 -12.15 13.15 11.13
CA ALA A 140 -12.79 13.65 9.93
C ALA A 140 -12.88 15.18 9.94
N LYS A 141 -12.50 15.81 8.82
CA LYS A 141 -12.45 17.28 8.69
C LYS A 141 -13.70 17.85 8.04
N THR A 142 -14.42 17.04 7.28
CA THR A 142 -15.60 17.47 6.51
C THR A 142 -16.80 16.56 6.74
N ASN A 143 -17.99 17.05 6.43
CA ASN A 143 -19.21 16.24 6.55
C ASN A 143 -19.27 15.14 5.48
N GLU A 144 -18.68 15.39 4.32
CA GLU A 144 -18.56 14.42 3.23
C GLU A 144 -17.69 13.23 3.66
N GLU A 145 -16.59 13.50 4.35
CA GLU A 145 -15.72 12.47 4.91
C GLU A 145 -16.44 11.65 5.98
N ARG A 146 -17.12 12.31 6.94
CA ARG A 146 -17.97 11.63 7.93
C ARG A 146 -19.03 10.74 7.29
N ALA A 147 -19.69 11.23 6.24
CA ALA A 147 -20.67 10.45 5.49
C ALA A 147 -20.03 9.24 4.80
N SER A 148 -18.79 9.35 4.34
CA SER A 148 -18.03 8.22 3.79
C SER A 148 -17.71 7.18 4.84
N VAL A 149 -17.23 7.60 6.02
CA VAL A 149 -16.96 6.71 7.16
C VAL A 149 -18.24 6.01 7.64
N ALA A 150 -19.38 6.71 7.66
CA ALA A 150 -20.67 6.10 7.99
C ALA A 150 -21.07 5.00 6.99
N ARG A 151 -20.82 5.20 5.69
CA ARG A 151 -21.06 4.16 4.67
C ARG A 151 -20.09 2.97 4.83
N LEU A 152 -18.83 3.24 5.15
CA LEU A 152 -17.84 2.21 5.45
C LEU A 152 -18.29 1.37 6.65
N ALA A 153 -18.66 2.01 7.76
CA ALA A 153 -19.15 1.35 8.97
C ALA A 153 -20.40 0.49 8.71
N ALA A 154 -21.35 0.99 7.90
CA ALA A 154 -22.53 0.23 7.52
C ALA A 154 -22.18 -1.00 6.66
N ALA A 155 -21.20 -0.87 5.75
CA ALA A 155 -20.75 -1.96 4.90
C ALA A 155 -19.91 -3.02 5.65
N THR A 156 -19.37 -2.68 6.82
CA THR A 156 -18.57 -3.56 7.69
C THR A 156 -19.27 -3.91 9.01
N ALA A 157 -20.58 -3.69 9.13
CA ALA A 157 -21.33 -3.82 10.39
C ALA A 157 -21.28 -5.20 11.07
N GLY A 158 -20.86 -6.25 10.37
CA GLY A 158 -20.63 -7.58 10.93
C GLY A 158 -19.36 -7.70 11.79
N LEU A 159 -18.48 -6.70 11.75
CA LEU A 159 -17.19 -6.69 12.45
C LEU A 159 -17.15 -5.56 13.48
N PRO A 160 -16.87 -5.82 14.77
CA PRO A 160 -16.77 -4.78 15.77
C PRO A 160 -15.51 -3.93 15.56
N ILE A 161 -15.69 -2.65 15.24
CA ILE A 161 -14.59 -1.71 15.02
C ILE A 161 -14.82 -0.45 15.89
N PRO A 162 -14.42 -0.48 17.18
CA PRO A 162 -14.70 0.61 18.12
C PRO A 162 -14.21 1.98 17.65
N ALA A 163 -13.07 2.01 16.93
CA ALA A 163 -12.46 3.25 16.45
C ALA A 163 -13.34 4.06 15.50
N LEU A 164 -14.32 3.43 14.82
CA LEU A 164 -15.28 4.14 13.97
C LEU A 164 -16.22 5.06 14.77
N GLY A 165 -16.36 4.83 16.08
CA GLY A 165 -17.14 5.68 16.98
C GLY A 165 -16.45 6.99 17.38
N TRP A 166 -15.18 7.19 17.02
CA TRP A 166 -14.39 8.38 17.42
C TRP A 166 -14.24 9.43 16.32
N ASP A 167 -15.14 9.43 15.33
CA ASP A 167 -15.13 10.35 14.18
C ASP A 167 -13.80 10.33 13.40
N PRO A 168 -13.23 9.15 13.04
CA PRO A 168 -11.96 9.08 12.33
C PRO A 168 -12.04 9.71 10.94
N SER A 169 -10.91 10.16 10.41
CA SER A 169 -10.77 10.40 8.96
C SER A 169 -10.99 9.10 8.19
N LEU A 170 -11.26 9.19 6.88
CA LEU A 170 -11.50 7.98 6.07
C LEU A 170 -10.27 7.06 6.07
N ASP A 171 -9.07 7.62 5.93
CA ASP A 171 -7.83 6.84 5.93
C ASP A 171 -7.60 6.13 7.27
N VAL A 172 -7.89 6.79 8.40
CA VAL A 172 -7.81 6.18 9.74
C VAL A 172 -8.86 5.07 9.90
N ALA A 173 -10.07 5.29 9.41
CA ALA A 173 -11.14 4.29 9.42
C ALA A 173 -10.76 3.04 8.61
N LEU A 174 -10.11 3.20 7.45
CA LEU A 174 -9.63 2.08 6.63
C LEU A 174 -8.56 1.27 7.36
N VAL A 175 -7.59 1.92 8.02
CA VAL A 175 -6.59 1.24 8.85
C VAL A 175 -7.27 0.47 9.99
N ALA A 176 -8.25 1.08 10.67
CA ALA A 176 -8.98 0.43 11.75
C ALA A 176 -9.76 -0.80 11.27
N VAL A 177 -10.42 -0.73 10.10
CA VAL A 177 -11.12 -1.87 9.49
C VAL A 177 -10.14 -3.00 9.16
N LEU A 178 -8.99 -2.69 8.55
CA LEU A 178 -7.99 -3.71 8.18
C LEU A 178 -7.38 -4.40 9.40
N ARG A 179 -7.09 -3.64 10.47
CA ARG A 179 -6.62 -4.22 11.74
C ARG A 179 -7.68 -5.11 12.38
N ALA A 180 -8.94 -4.65 12.42
CA ALA A 180 -10.04 -5.45 12.93
C ALA A 180 -10.29 -6.70 12.08
N ALA A 181 -10.01 -6.65 10.78
CA ALA A 181 -10.12 -7.79 9.87
C ALA A 181 -8.98 -8.81 10.05
N GLY A 182 -7.97 -8.54 10.89
CA GLY A 182 -6.91 -9.48 11.24
C GLY A 182 -5.50 -9.12 10.75
N LEU A 183 -5.32 -7.98 10.07
CA LEU A 183 -4.00 -7.51 9.66
C LEU A 183 -3.30 -6.81 10.83
N THR A 184 -2.39 -7.53 11.49
CA THR A 184 -1.80 -7.11 12.77
C THR A 184 -0.49 -6.35 12.63
N SER A 185 0.26 -6.57 11.55
CA SER A 185 1.54 -5.88 11.32
C SER A 185 1.39 -4.63 10.45
N VAL A 186 2.27 -3.65 10.68
CA VAL A 186 2.39 -2.45 9.83
C VAL A 186 2.56 -2.86 8.36
N PHE A 187 3.44 -3.83 8.09
CA PHE A 187 3.70 -4.31 6.74
C PHE A 187 2.44 -4.83 6.04
N GLN A 188 1.59 -5.60 6.74
CA GLN A 188 0.33 -6.12 6.18
C GLN A 188 -0.63 -4.99 5.82
N VAL A 189 -0.83 -4.03 6.74
CA VAL A 189 -1.75 -2.91 6.53
C VAL A 189 -1.26 -2.00 5.40
N VAL A 190 0.04 -1.66 5.39
CA VAL A 190 0.65 -0.84 4.35
C VAL A 190 0.53 -1.51 2.99
N SER A 191 0.83 -2.82 2.91
CA SER A 191 0.71 -3.59 1.67
C SER A 191 -0.73 -3.63 1.17
N ALA A 192 -1.69 -3.91 2.06
CA ALA A 192 -3.11 -3.96 1.71
C ALA A 192 -3.62 -2.62 1.16
N LEU A 193 -3.36 -1.52 1.87
CA LEU A 193 -3.79 -0.19 1.44
C LEU A 193 -3.08 0.27 0.16
N THR A 194 -1.79 -0.05 0.01
CA THR A 194 -1.06 0.23 -1.22
C THR A 194 -1.73 -0.46 -2.40
N LEU A 195 -1.97 -1.77 -2.31
CA LEU A 195 -2.66 -2.53 -3.35
C LEU A 195 -4.08 -2.01 -3.60
N GLY A 196 -4.81 -1.67 -2.54
CA GLY A 196 -6.16 -1.12 -2.61
C GLY A 196 -6.22 0.21 -3.33
N LYS A 197 -5.22 1.08 -3.17
CA LYS A 197 -5.15 2.44 -3.75
C LYS A 197 -4.58 2.48 -5.18
N MET A 198 -3.82 1.47 -5.60
CA MET A 198 -3.22 1.39 -6.93
C MET A 198 -4.18 1.57 -8.13
N PRO A 199 -5.44 1.07 -8.11
CA PRO A 199 -6.36 1.22 -9.23
C PRO A 199 -6.55 2.67 -9.69
N SER A 200 -6.66 3.64 -8.77
CA SER A 200 -6.77 5.07 -9.15
C SER A 200 -5.52 5.57 -9.86
N ALA A 201 -4.33 5.25 -9.34
CA ALA A 201 -3.07 5.65 -9.95
C ALA A 201 -2.92 5.12 -11.39
N LEU A 202 -3.30 3.86 -11.61
CA LEU A 202 -3.25 3.24 -12.92
C LEU A 202 -4.32 3.78 -13.87
N ALA A 203 -5.55 4.02 -13.37
CA ALA A 203 -6.63 4.58 -14.18
C ALA A 203 -6.28 5.98 -14.70
N GLU A 204 -5.80 6.87 -13.83
CA GLU A 204 -5.40 8.24 -14.19
C GLU A 204 -4.17 8.25 -15.11
N ALA A 205 -3.19 7.38 -14.87
CA ALA A 205 -2.06 7.27 -15.77
C ALA A 205 -2.46 6.70 -17.14
N GLN A 206 -3.44 5.79 -17.20
CA GLN A 206 -3.89 5.19 -18.47
C GLN A 206 -4.65 6.19 -19.34
N THR A 207 -5.41 7.12 -18.75
CA THR A 207 -6.11 8.19 -19.50
C THR A 207 -5.14 9.25 -20.04
N THR A 208 -3.91 9.28 -19.54
CA THR A 208 -2.88 10.24 -19.93
C THR A 208 -2.05 9.78 -21.14
N LYS A 209 -1.90 10.66 -22.12
CA LYS A 209 -1.08 10.42 -23.32
C LYS A 209 0.39 10.75 -23.04
N PRO A 210 1.35 9.90 -23.44
CA PRO A 210 2.77 10.22 -23.37
C PRO A 210 3.08 11.55 -24.08
N ALA A 211 3.96 12.36 -23.48
CA ALA A 211 4.41 13.66 -23.96
C ALA A 211 3.33 14.76 -24.10
N ASP A 212 2.10 14.53 -23.62
CA ASP A 212 1.02 15.53 -23.66
C ASP A 212 1.09 16.51 -22.48
N PHE A 213 2.22 17.18 -22.31
CA PHE A 213 2.46 18.10 -21.19
C PHE A 213 1.53 19.33 -21.22
N LEU A 214 1.02 19.71 -22.39
CA LEU A 214 0.16 20.89 -22.54
C LEU A 214 -1.24 20.69 -21.97
N SER A 215 -1.71 19.45 -21.84
CA SER A 215 -3.02 19.14 -21.26
C SER A 215 -2.97 18.93 -19.75
N TYR A 216 -1.76 18.87 -19.16
CA TYR A 216 -1.57 18.57 -17.75
C TYR A 216 -1.20 19.83 -16.95
N PRO A 217 -1.89 20.13 -15.83
CA PRO A 217 -1.55 21.26 -14.98
C PRO A 217 -0.24 20.99 -14.23
N MET A 218 0.88 21.37 -14.86
CA MET A 218 2.23 21.27 -14.29
C MET A 218 2.53 22.36 -13.26
N ASP A 219 1.72 23.42 -13.22
CA ASP A 219 1.87 24.50 -12.26
C ASP A 219 1.47 23.99 -10.86
N THR A 220 2.47 23.53 -10.11
CA THR A 220 2.32 23.28 -8.67
C THR A 220 2.16 24.61 -7.94
N PRO A 221 1.55 24.64 -6.73
CA PRO A 221 1.51 25.84 -5.91
C PRO A 221 2.92 26.41 -5.77
N HIS A 222 3.05 27.73 -5.89
CA HIS A 222 4.32 28.42 -5.77
C HIS A 222 4.99 28.02 -4.45
N PHE A 223 6.17 27.39 -4.51
CA PHE A 223 6.96 27.05 -3.33
C PHE A 223 8.19 27.94 -3.29
N GLU A 224 8.46 28.53 -2.12
CA GLU A 224 9.68 29.27 -1.86
C GLU A 224 10.67 28.35 -1.14
N TYR A 225 11.89 28.24 -1.67
CA TYR A 225 12.97 27.58 -0.95
C TYR A 225 13.34 28.43 0.26
N VAL A 226 13.16 27.89 1.47
CA VAL A 226 13.77 28.46 2.67
C VAL A 226 15.23 28.03 2.68
N PRO A 227 16.20 28.94 2.52
CA PRO A 227 17.61 28.58 2.62
C PRO A 227 17.90 28.05 4.03
N PRO A 228 18.76 27.03 4.19
CA PRO A 228 19.15 26.57 5.52
C PRO A 228 19.87 27.71 6.28
N GLY A 229 19.30 28.14 7.41
CA GLY A 229 19.98 28.98 8.40
C GLY A 229 19.75 30.50 8.30
N LYS A 230 18.61 30.98 8.82
CA LYS A 230 18.54 32.30 9.46
C LYS A 230 18.19 32.12 10.92
#